data_AF-A0A4P6U8L1-F1
#
_entry.id   AF-A0A4P6U8L1-F1
#
_cell.length_a   1.000
_cell.length_b   1.000
_cell.length_c   1.000
_cell.angle_alpha   90.00
_cell.angle_beta   90.00
_cell.angle_gamma   90.00
#
_symmetry.space_group_name_H-M   'P 1'
#
loop_
_entity.id
_entity.type
_entity.pdbx_description
1 polymer ?
#
loop_
_entity_poly.entity_id
_entity_poly.type
_entity_poly.pdbx_seq_one_letter_code
_entity_poly.pdbx_strand_id
1 'polypeptide(L)'
;MHRRFLSAFVASIFLAFPMTAGAAPLTGSLGSGSFDSGSLSGSLGSSGFWGSLAPDENQTYEELDPTSGTLIATNGFQVGRDGFKFENWSDPTPEHPRGLTPQSMQTLYGDEICARVVNGECALTATGQALQADLDDFLSGGHCYGFATASGLFATGVVVKGDYLGPGTTVFENDPTDRLDGLISRYAVTQFSSPTTDGTTKNSVSETLGKLRAAWARGDDYVLGVYGEPGGHALTPIALRDLGKGKTGIVVYDNNFPGVEKMVVTDPGANTWYYTAMLNPSTPAYLFVGSPENRMDLAELKPSTQVQECPTCVDGDASVLVLVKDNSTNADGTVVDSDFEVQRPGGGDVPGLEVRPLLNNTRAALLSVPAATAFEINLVGATAGATADFDISLYGEGWFNEMDSIALRPGDSATVSVDQSQRKLSLTGSTVLEPETLFAAEQADWSVSTKSRGLRLQPGSTLSVERDANGDLVYGLVGGAESGSLLMGVKRTDAVGDRVVKTNGPVALPAGAEASVPVNVWDGVSPLAVRVLGVGVDVLYPMNS
;
A
#
# COMPACT_ATOMS: atom_id res chain seq x y z
N MET A 1 42.54 5.39 -47.02
CA MET A 1 42.65 6.62 -46.20
C MET A 1 42.33 6.20 -44.75
N HIS A 2 43.20 6.27 -43.72
CA HIS A 2 43.96 7.42 -43.15
C HIS A 2 43.03 8.57 -42.72
N ARG A 3 43.01 9.12 -41.49
CA ARG A 3 43.75 9.00 -40.19
C ARG A 3 42.74 9.40 -39.06
N ARG A 4 42.71 8.90 -37.81
CA ARG A 4 43.60 9.05 -36.62
C ARG A 4 44.02 10.48 -36.21
N PHE A 5 43.43 10.99 -35.11
CA PHE A 5 43.94 11.84 -33.98
C PHE A 5 42.75 12.02 -32.99
N LEU A 6 42.79 12.01 -31.65
CA LEU A 6 43.79 11.83 -30.57
C LEU A 6 44.44 13.10 -29.95
N SER A 7 44.39 13.18 -28.60
CA SER A 7 45.14 14.05 -27.65
C SER A 7 44.70 15.53 -27.50
N ALA A 8 44.79 16.20 -26.33
CA ALA A 8 45.01 15.75 -24.93
C ALA A 8 44.77 16.90 -23.89
N PHE A 9 44.55 16.52 -22.62
CA PHE A 9 44.94 17.17 -21.33
C PHE A 9 45.20 18.69 -21.21
N VAL A 10 44.57 19.33 -20.21
CA VAL A 10 45.17 20.34 -19.31
C VAL A 10 44.62 20.10 -17.88
N ALA A 11 45.41 20.38 -16.83
CA ALA A 11 45.06 20.09 -15.44
C ALA A 11 45.30 21.27 -14.49
N SER A 12 44.72 21.15 -13.29
CA SER A 12 45.11 21.79 -12.01
C SER A 12 44.77 23.27 -11.76
N ILE A 13 44.18 23.53 -10.58
CA ILE A 13 44.74 24.44 -9.55
C ILE A 13 44.12 24.08 -8.18
N PHE A 14 44.98 24.00 -7.15
CA PHE A 14 44.61 23.86 -5.73
C PHE A 14 44.39 25.24 -5.10
N LEU A 15 43.47 25.33 -4.14
CA LEU A 15 43.56 26.27 -3.01
C LEU A 15 43.02 25.58 -1.75
N ALA A 16 43.57 25.93 -0.57
CA ALA A 16 43.33 25.24 0.70
C ALA A 16 43.33 26.22 1.89
N PHE A 17 42.89 25.70 3.06
CA PHE A 17 42.92 26.28 4.42
C PHE A 17 41.80 27.28 4.82
N PRO A 18 41.49 27.43 6.13
CA PRO A 18 41.96 26.69 7.32
C PRO A 18 40.85 26.07 8.23
N MET A 19 41.28 25.33 9.26
CA MET A 19 40.44 24.87 10.40
C MET A 19 40.31 25.92 11.52
N THR A 20 39.19 25.90 12.26
CA THR A 20 39.00 26.09 13.73
C THR A 20 37.48 26.05 14.02
N ALA A 21 36.94 25.88 15.24
CA ALA A 21 37.29 25.04 16.40
C ALA A 21 36.15 25.14 17.45
N GLY A 22 35.74 24.00 18.04
CA GLY A 22 35.10 23.92 19.37
C GLY A 22 33.62 24.33 19.54
N ALA A 23 32.79 23.40 20.02
CA ALA A 23 32.16 23.46 21.36
C ALA A 23 31.08 22.37 21.54
N ALA A 24 31.08 21.74 22.70
CA ALA A 24 29.98 20.94 23.26
C ALA A 24 29.83 21.37 24.74
N PRO A 25 28.86 20.84 25.51
CA PRO A 25 27.47 20.52 25.20
C PRO A 25 26.51 21.40 26.03
N LEU A 26 25.19 21.25 25.87
CA LEU A 26 24.22 21.72 26.87
C LEU A 26 23.28 20.60 27.29
N THR A 27 23.46 20.18 28.55
CA THR A 27 22.57 19.26 29.27
C THR A 27 21.34 19.99 29.78
N GLY A 28 20.15 19.45 29.52
CA GLY A 28 18.89 19.89 30.14
C GLY A 28 18.00 18.68 30.40
N SER A 29 17.93 18.25 31.66
CA SER A 29 17.12 17.09 32.09
C SER A 29 15.87 17.55 32.86
N LEU A 30 14.88 16.64 32.88
CA LEU A 30 13.68 16.55 33.75
C LEU A 30 12.35 16.93 33.08
N GLY A 31 11.46 15.92 33.02
CA GLY A 31 10.10 16.03 32.49
C GLY A 31 9.33 14.71 32.51
N SER A 32 9.50 13.89 33.55
CA SER A 32 8.81 12.59 33.68
C SER A 32 7.29 12.76 33.82
N GLY A 33 6.53 12.31 32.82
CA GLY A 33 5.08 12.18 32.87
C GLY A 33 4.66 10.80 32.40
N SER A 34 4.47 9.87 33.34
CA SER A 34 3.86 8.56 33.05
C SER A 34 2.36 8.74 32.88
N PHE A 35 1.80 8.21 31.80
CA PHE A 35 0.38 8.01 31.63
C PHE A 35 0.10 6.54 31.35
N ASP A 36 -0.88 6.01 32.07
CA ASP A 36 -1.24 4.60 32.14
C ASP A 36 -2.65 4.43 31.54
N SER A 37 -2.81 3.36 30.76
CA SER A 37 -4.05 2.72 30.30
C SER A 37 -5.34 3.54 30.04
N GLY A 38 -5.78 3.53 28.78
CA GLY A 38 -7.20 3.55 28.41
C GLY A 38 -7.64 4.72 27.52
N SER A 39 -8.31 4.38 26.41
CA SER A 39 -8.65 5.25 25.26
C SER A 39 -7.55 5.36 24.21
N LEU A 40 -7.84 4.87 22.99
CA LEU A 40 -7.14 5.26 21.77
C LEU A 40 -7.61 6.66 21.38
N SER A 41 -7.16 7.66 22.14
CA SER A 41 -7.37 9.07 21.88
C SER A 41 -6.01 9.74 21.83
N GLY A 42 -5.45 9.78 20.63
CA GLY A 42 -4.09 10.21 20.37
C GLY A 42 -3.88 10.29 18.87
N SER A 43 -3.26 11.40 18.45
CA SER A 43 -2.82 11.68 17.09
C SER A 43 -2.19 10.43 16.46
N LEU A 44 -2.88 9.84 15.47
CA LEU A 44 -2.34 8.74 14.68
C LEU A 44 -1.40 9.33 13.62
N GLY A 45 -0.18 9.67 14.04
CA GLY A 45 0.96 9.86 13.14
C GLY A 45 1.52 8.51 12.69
N SER A 46 2.18 8.46 11.54
CA SER A 46 2.71 7.27 10.85
C SER A 46 3.47 6.31 11.77
N SER A 47 4.33 6.84 12.65
CA SER A 47 5.11 6.05 13.63
C SER A 47 4.25 5.30 14.66
N GLY A 48 3.01 5.74 14.89
CA GLY A 48 2.02 5.06 15.73
C GLY A 48 1.30 3.90 15.04
N PHE A 49 1.27 3.85 13.69
CA PHE A 49 0.55 2.82 12.93
C PHE A 49 1.16 1.43 13.08
N TRP A 50 2.49 1.36 13.10
CA TRP A 50 3.24 0.09 13.13
C TRP A 50 3.44 -0.48 14.55
N GLY A 51 3.00 0.24 15.59
CA GLY A 51 3.19 -0.15 16.98
C GLY A 51 4.67 -0.28 17.40
N SER A 52 5.59 0.28 16.61
CA SER A 52 7.03 0.07 16.74
C SER A 52 7.56 0.75 17.99
N LEU A 53 7.91 -0.05 19.00
CA LEU A 53 8.70 0.43 20.13
C LEU A 53 10.18 0.47 19.71
N ALA A 54 10.85 1.57 20.05
CA ALA A 54 12.31 1.63 19.93
C ALA A 54 12.95 0.44 20.67
N PRO A 55 13.97 -0.22 20.08
CA PRO A 55 14.67 -1.33 20.73
C PRO A 55 15.17 -0.92 22.12
N ASP A 56 15.07 -1.82 23.10
CA ASP A 56 15.61 -1.57 24.44
C ASP A 56 17.14 -1.49 24.34
N GLU A 57 17.70 -0.29 24.57
CA GLU A 57 19.15 -0.03 24.49
C GLU A 57 19.99 -0.93 25.41
N ASN A 58 19.38 -1.56 26.43
CA ASN A 58 20.04 -2.52 27.32
C ASN A 58 19.87 -3.99 26.89
N GLN A 59 19.16 -4.28 25.79
CA GLN A 59 19.02 -5.63 25.24
C GLN A 59 19.86 -5.83 23.97
N THR A 60 20.53 -6.97 23.92
CA THR A 60 21.25 -7.44 22.73
C THR A 60 20.34 -8.30 21.87
N TYR A 61 20.03 -7.82 20.67
CA TYR A 61 19.26 -8.53 19.65
C TYR A 61 20.24 -9.23 18.69
N GLU A 62 20.58 -10.48 18.98
CA GLU A 62 21.52 -11.29 18.19
C GLU A 62 20.75 -12.24 17.27
N GLU A 63 21.07 -12.26 15.97
CA GLU A 63 20.52 -13.28 15.06
C GLU A 63 21.03 -14.66 15.48
N LEU A 64 20.12 -15.57 15.83
CA LEU A 64 20.46 -16.93 16.25
C LEU A 64 20.43 -17.90 15.08
N ASP A 65 21.42 -18.79 15.03
CA ASP A 65 21.46 -19.92 14.09
C ASP A 65 20.13 -20.72 14.18
N PRO A 66 19.39 -20.93 13.07
CA PRO A 66 18.13 -21.68 13.00
C PRO A 66 18.17 -23.08 13.63
N THR A 67 19.35 -23.69 13.69
CA THR A 67 19.57 -25.02 14.29
C THR A 67 19.77 -24.97 15.81
N SER A 68 19.86 -23.78 16.41
CA SER A 68 20.04 -23.58 17.86
C SER A 68 18.94 -24.21 18.70
N GLY A 69 19.32 -24.69 19.89
CA GLY A 69 18.36 -25.30 20.82
C GLY A 69 17.78 -26.63 20.33
N THR A 70 16.75 -27.11 21.03
CA THR A 70 16.16 -28.45 20.80
C THR A 70 14.87 -28.35 19.99
N LEU A 71 14.76 -29.09 18.88
CA LEU A 71 13.53 -29.15 18.09
C LEU A 71 12.35 -29.69 18.93
N ILE A 72 11.26 -28.91 19.01
CA ILE A 72 10.02 -29.27 19.72
C ILE A 72 8.93 -29.76 18.74
N ALA A 73 8.78 -29.06 17.61
CA ALA A 73 7.75 -29.33 16.61
C ALA A 73 8.17 -28.81 15.23
N THR A 74 7.62 -29.38 14.16
CA THR A 74 7.78 -28.91 12.77
C THR A 74 6.61 -29.37 11.91
N ASN A 75 6.28 -28.62 10.86
CA ASN A 75 5.33 -29.00 9.80
C ASN A 75 5.95 -29.93 8.73
N GLY A 76 7.29 -30.08 8.70
CA GLY A 76 8.00 -30.84 7.67
C GLY A 76 8.28 -30.09 6.36
N PHE A 77 8.02 -28.78 6.32
CA PHE A 77 8.47 -27.86 5.27
C PHE A 77 10.00 -27.83 5.23
N GLN A 78 10.58 -27.76 4.03
CA GLN A 78 12.02 -27.65 3.83
C GLN A 78 12.31 -26.48 2.88
N VAL A 79 13.11 -25.50 3.31
CA VAL A 79 13.36 -24.26 2.54
C VAL A 79 13.88 -24.54 1.12
N GLY A 80 14.78 -25.51 0.97
CA GLY A 80 15.31 -25.97 -0.33
C GLY A 80 14.39 -26.92 -1.13
N ARG A 81 13.10 -27.02 -0.79
CA ARG A 81 12.10 -27.86 -1.46
C ARG A 81 10.76 -27.13 -1.65
N ASP A 82 10.27 -26.50 -0.60
CA ASP A 82 8.93 -25.91 -0.54
C ASP A 82 8.94 -24.37 -0.54
N GLY A 83 10.09 -23.75 -0.26
CA GLY A 83 10.32 -22.33 -0.50
C GLY A 83 10.69 -22.05 -1.96
N PHE A 84 10.60 -20.79 -2.37
CA PHE A 84 11.09 -20.34 -3.68
C PHE A 84 12.61 -20.11 -3.63
N LYS A 85 13.30 -20.29 -4.76
CA LYS A 85 14.75 -20.01 -4.92
C LYS A 85 15.09 -18.57 -5.30
N PHE A 86 14.08 -17.79 -5.63
CA PHE A 86 14.17 -16.37 -5.94
C PHE A 86 13.58 -15.55 -4.79
N GLU A 87 14.04 -14.31 -4.69
CA GLU A 87 13.71 -13.39 -3.60
C GLU A 87 12.43 -12.61 -3.85
N ASN A 88 11.87 -12.08 -2.77
CA ASN A 88 10.80 -11.09 -2.80
C ASN A 88 11.22 -9.84 -3.60
N TRP A 89 10.33 -9.32 -4.44
CA TRP A 89 10.59 -8.17 -5.31
C TRP A 89 9.62 -7.01 -5.03
N SER A 90 10.11 -5.81 -5.38
CA SER A 90 9.43 -4.53 -5.29
C SER A 90 8.81 -4.16 -6.64
N ASP A 91 9.38 -3.20 -7.37
CA ASP A 91 8.98 -2.84 -8.73
C ASP A 91 9.11 -4.01 -9.73
N PRO A 92 8.34 -4.00 -10.84
CA PRO A 92 8.48 -4.97 -11.92
C PRO A 92 9.90 -5.00 -12.52
N THR A 93 10.47 -6.19 -12.63
CA THR A 93 11.81 -6.43 -13.20
C THR A 93 11.72 -7.27 -14.49
N PRO A 94 12.82 -7.43 -15.27
CA PRO A 94 12.84 -8.39 -16.37
C PRO A 94 12.56 -9.84 -15.95
N GLU A 95 12.89 -10.19 -14.70
CA GLU A 95 12.65 -11.49 -14.08
C GLU A 95 11.23 -11.62 -13.51
N HIS A 96 10.66 -10.53 -13.01
CA HIS A 96 9.29 -10.42 -12.47
C HIS A 96 8.48 -9.35 -13.24
N PRO A 97 8.12 -9.60 -14.52
CA PRO A 97 7.54 -8.58 -15.39
C PRO A 97 6.03 -8.39 -15.19
N ARG A 98 5.38 -9.14 -14.29
CA ARG A 98 3.92 -9.22 -14.18
C ARG A 98 3.44 -9.08 -12.73
N GLY A 99 2.68 -8.02 -12.47
CA GLY A 99 1.84 -7.89 -11.28
C GLY A 99 0.46 -8.55 -11.46
N LEU A 100 -0.57 -7.87 -10.98
CA LEU A 100 -1.96 -8.27 -11.17
C LEU A 100 -2.38 -8.21 -12.64
N THR A 101 -3.44 -8.95 -12.94
CA THR A 101 -4.06 -8.99 -14.27
C THR A 101 -5.57 -9.03 -14.11
N PRO A 102 -6.35 -8.68 -15.15
CA PRO A 102 -7.80 -8.87 -15.14
C PRO A 102 -8.23 -10.28 -14.74
N GLN A 103 -7.46 -11.30 -15.12
CA GLN A 103 -7.73 -12.68 -14.72
C GLN A 103 -7.42 -12.92 -13.24
N SER A 104 -6.31 -12.38 -12.71
CA SER A 104 -5.98 -12.46 -11.28
C SER A 104 -7.07 -11.80 -10.45
N MET A 105 -7.51 -10.60 -10.84
CA MET A 105 -8.61 -9.85 -10.21
C MET A 105 -9.93 -10.63 -10.24
N GLN A 106 -10.30 -11.23 -11.38
CA GLN A 106 -11.50 -12.09 -11.47
C GLN A 106 -11.39 -13.32 -10.55
N THR A 107 -10.22 -13.97 -10.45
CA THR A 107 -10.03 -15.09 -9.51
C THR A 107 -9.94 -14.66 -8.04
N LEU A 108 -9.78 -13.37 -7.78
CA LEU A 108 -9.71 -12.78 -6.45
C LEU A 108 -11.08 -12.33 -5.97
N TYR A 109 -11.80 -11.55 -6.77
CA TYR A 109 -13.07 -10.90 -6.43
C TYR A 109 -14.30 -11.50 -7.13
N GLY A 110 -14.14 -12.49 -8.01
CA GLY A 110 -15.25 -13.09 -8.76
C GLY A 110 -15.59 -12.33 -10.05
N ASP A 111 -16.74 -12.65 -10.64
CA ASP A 111 -17.15 -12.08 -11.95
C ASP A 111 -17.62 -10.61 -11.87
N GLU A 112 -17.97 -10.12 -10.67
CA GLU A 112 -18.45 -8.74 -10.44
C GLU A 112 -17.44 -7.65 -10.83
N ILE A 113 -16.14 -7.93 -10.66
CA ILE A 113 -15.05 -7.03 -11.07
C ILE A 113 -14.95 -6.86 -12.60
N CYS A 114 -15.66 -7.68 -13.38
CA CYS A 114 -15.60 -7.72 -14.84
C CYS A 114 -16.84 -7.04 -15.47
N ALA A 115 -16.64 -5.92 -16.19
CA ALA A 115 -17.68 -5.32 -17.02
C ALA A 115 -18.17 -6.26 -18.14
N ARG A 116 -17.33 -7.22 -18.54
CA ARG A 116 -17.66 -8.33 -19.45
C ARG A 116 -16.63 -9.45 -19.35
N VAL A 117 -17.07 -10.67 -19.63
CA VAL A 117 -16.20 -11.83 -19.86
C VAL A 117 -16.38 -12.29 -21.30
N VAL A 118 -15.33 -12.20 -22.11
CA VAL A 118 -15.37 -12.51 -23.55
C VAL A 118 -14.41 -13.66 -23.83
N ASN A 119 -14.93 -14.78 -24.34
CA ASN A 119 -14.17 -16.03 -24.54
C ASN A 119 -13.48 -16.58 -23.26
N GLY A 120 -13.96 -16.19 -22.08
CA GLY A 120 -13.34 -16.53 -20.79
C GLY A 120 -12.34 -15.50 -20.27
N GLU A 121 -12.04 -14.44 -21.03
CA GLU A 121 -11.17 -13.34 -20.60
C GLU A 121 -12.00 -12.21 -19.97
N CYS A 122 -11.67 -11.86 -18.72
CA CYS A 122 -12.24 -10.69 -18.04
C CYS A 122 -11.75 -9.38 -18.65
N ALA A 123 -12.68 -8.46 -18.95
CA ALA A 123 -12.38 -7.04 -19.07
C ALA A 123 -12.98 -6.33 -17.85
N LEU A 124 -12.10 -5.78 -17.00
CA LEU A 124 -12.45 -5.16 -15.72
C LEU A 124 -13.39 -3.96 -15.88
N THR A 125 -14.24 -3.71 -14.88
CA THR A 125 -14.96 -2.44 -14.71
C THR A 125 -13.99 -1.26 -14.54
N ALA A 126 -14.47 -0.02 -14.66
CA ALA A 126 -13.62 1.17 -14.56
C ALA A 126 -13.04 1.36 -13.14
N THR A 127 -13.82 1.00 -12.12
CA THR A 127 -13.45 0.79 -10.71
C THR A 127 -12.49 -0.37 -10.55
N GLY A 128 -12.75 -1.54 -11.16
CA GLY A 128 -11.84 -2.68 -11.11
C GLY A 128 -10.48 -2.40 -11.74
N GLN A 129 -10.41 -1.56 -12.78
CA GLN A 129 -9.17 -1.08 -13.38
C GLN A 129 -8.42 -0.12 -12.45
N ALA A 130 -9.13 0.77 -11.75
CA ALA A 130 -8.54 1.68 -10.77
C ALA A 130 -8.00 0.90 -9.54
N LEU A 131 -8.80 -0.02 -8.99
CA LEU A 131 -8.40 -0.92 -7.91
C LEU A 131 -7.20 -1.79 -8.31
N GLN A 132 -7.16 -2.34 -9.53
CA GLN A 132 -5.99 -3.11 -9.97
C GLN A 132 -4.73 -2.24 -10.00
N ALA A 133 -4.81 -1.02 -10.55
CA ALA A 133 -3.67 -0.12 -10.64
C ALA A 133 -3.15 0.31 -9.26
N ASP A 134 -4.04 0.65 -8.33
CA ASP A 134 -3.67 1.07 -6.97
C ASP A 134 -3.13 -0.10 -6.11
N LEU A 135 -3.64 -1.33 -6.33
CA LEU A 135 -3.09 -2.53 -5.72
C LEU A 135 -1.74 -2.95 -6.35
N ASP A 136 -1.56 -2.81 -7.66
CA ASP A 136 -0.28 -3.04 -8.34
C ASP A 136 0.78 -2.06 -7.82
N ASP A 137 0.42 -0.79 -7.63
CA ASP A 137 1.28 0.24 -7.05
C ASP A 137 1.59 -0.03 -5.58
N PHE A 138 0.61 -0.43 -4.75
CA PHE A 138 0.87 -0.91 -3.39
C PHE A 138 1.91 -2.05 -3.38
N LEU A 139 1.81 -3.02 -4.29
CA LEU A 139 2.73 -4.16 -4.36
C LEU A 139 4.18 -3.79 -4.71
N SER A 140 4.47 -2.54 -5.12
CA SER A 140 5.84 -2.02 -5.27
C SER A 140 6.66 -2.11 -3.98
N GLY A 141 6.04 -2.09 -2.80
CA GLY A 141 6.76 -2.28 -1.54
C GLY A 141 7.24 -3.71 -1.33
N GLY A 142 6.55 -4.71 -1.90
CA GLY A 142 6.88 -6.11 -1.69
C GLY A 142 5.69 -7.07 -1.79
N HIS A 143 6.02 -8.31 -2.10
CA HIS A 143 5.11 -9.42 -2.30
C HIS A 143 5.15 -10.45 -1.15
N CYS A 144 5.77 -10.13 -0.01
CA CYS A 144 6.10 -11.09 1.05
C CYS A 144 4.90 -11.90 1.55
N TYR A 145 3.72 -11.28 1.69
CA TYR A 145 2.48 -11.98 2.06
C TYR A 145 2.08 -13.03 1.02
N GLY A 146 2.22 -12.71 -0.27
CA GLY A 146 1.96 -13.61 -1.37
C GLY A 146 2.91 -14.80 -1.41
N PHE A 147 4.21 -14.58 -1.19
CA PHE A 147 5.21 -15.64 -1.07
C PHE A 147 4.93 -16.57 0.12
N ALA A 148 4.68 -16.00 1.29
CA ALA A 148 4.44 -16.77 2.52
C ALA A 148 3.18 -17.63 2.40
N THR A 149 2.13 -17.05 1.81
CA THR A 149 0.86 -17.74 1.49
C THR A 149 1.07 -18.85 0.46
N ALA A 150 1.66 -18.54 -0.70
CA ALA A 150 1.83 -19.50 -1.80
C ALA A 150 2.72 -20.69 -1.40
N SER A 151 3.84 -20.46 -0.72
CA SER A 151 4.72 -21.53 -0.25
C SER A 151 4.03 -22.41 0.80
N GLY A 152 3.31 -21.83 1.77
CA GLY A 152 2.50 -22.58 2.74
C GLY A 152 1.40 -23.42 2.08
N LEU A 153 0.69 -22.87 1.09
CA LEU A 153 -0.35 -23.57 0.32
C LEU A 153 0.20 -24.70 -0.54
N PHE A 154 1.40 -24.54 -1.11
CA PHE A 154 2.10 -25.60 -1.84
C PHE A 154 2.64 -26.70 -0.90
N ALA A 155 3.07 -26.35 0.31
CA ALA A 155 3.60 -27.32 1.29
C ALA A 155 2.48 -28.16 1.93
N THR A 156 1.35 -27.54 2.26
CA THR A 156 0.13 -28.19 2.77
C THR A 156 -0.66 -28.93 1.69
N GLY A 157 -0.35 -28.69 0.41
CA GLY A 157 -1.01 -29.34 -0.74
C GLY A 157 -2.42 -28.83 -1.04
N VAL A 158 -2.79 -27.66 -0.49
CA VAL A 158 -4.06 -26.99 -0.79
C VAL A 158 -4.09 -26.45 -2.22
N VAL A 159 -2.95 -25.93 -2.72
CA VAL A 159 -2.79 -25.53 -4.12
C VAL A 159 -2.06 -26.62 -4.91
N VAL A 160 -2.60 -26.98 -6.06
CA VAL A 160 -2.07 -28.04 -6.93
C VAL A 160 -0.82 -27.54 -7.66
N LYS A 161 0.35 -28.06 -7.26
CA LYS A 161 1.66 -27.72 -7.86
C LYS A 161 1.69 -27.80 -9.40
N GLY A 162 1.01 -28.79 -9.99
CA GLY A 162 1.04 -29.04 -11.43
C GLY A 162 0.42 -27.93 -12.30
N ASP A 163 -0.39 -27.04 -11.72
CA ASP A 163 -0.97 -25.90 -12.43
C ASP A 163 0.03 -24.74 -12.57
N TYR A 164 1.05 -24.68 -11.71
CA TYR A 164 1.97 -23.54 -11.57
C TYR A 164 3.44 -23.88 -11.82
N LEU A 165 3.86 -25.12 -11.53
CA LEU A 165 5.26 -25.56 -11.52
C LEU A 165 5.56 -26.58 -12.64
N GLY A 166 6.84 -26.76 -12.94
CA GLY A 166 7.31 -27.80 -13.85
C GLY A 166 6.91 -29.22 -13.41
N PRO A 167 6.53 -30.12 -14.32
CA PRO A 167 6.13 -31.49 -13.96
C PRO A 167 7.21 -32.24 -13.17
N GLY A 168 6.86 -32.68 -11.95
CA GLY A 168 7.75 -33.45 -11.07
C GLY A 168 8.80 -32.62 -10.31
N THR A 169 8.77 -31.30 -10.42
CA THR A 169 9.68 -30.39 -9.69
C THR A 169 9.15 -30.01 -8.32
N THR A 170 10.07 -29.62 -7.44
CA THR A 170 9.83 -28.98 -6.14
C THR A 170 9.63 -27.47 -6.32
N VAL A 171 9.07 -26.75 -5.34
CA VAL A 171 8.88 -25.28 -5.45
C VAL A 171 10.23 -24.59 -5.70
N PHE A 172 11.24 -25.02 -4.96
CA PHE A 172 12.60 -24.46 -5.01
C PHE A 172 13.31 -24.66 -6.35
N GLU A 173 12.94 -25.65 -7.17
CA GLU A 173 13.60 -25.85 -8.47
C GLU A 173 13.11 -24.88 -9.55
N ASN A 174 11.95 -24.25 -9.39
CA ASN A 174 11.33 -23.41 -10.41
C ASN A 174 11.85 -21.97 -10.39
N ASP A 175 12.18 -21.45 -11.58
CA ASP A 175 12.48 -20.03 -11.81
C ASP A 175 11.20 -19.17 -11.74
N PRO A 176 11.31 -17.84 -11.60
CA PRO A 176 10.21 -16.90 -11.81
C PRO A 176 9.48 -17.17 -13.13
N THR A 177 8.17 -17.00 -13.13
CA THR A 177 7.35 -17.02 -14.35
C THR A 177 6.15 -16.12 -14.15
N ASP A 178 5.68 -15.54 -15.25
CA ASP A 178 4.35 -14.93 -15.43
C ASP A 178 3.21 -15.55 -14.58
N ARG A 179 3.19 -16.88 -14.44
CA ARG A 179 2.12 -17.58 -13.70
C ARG A 179 2.38 -17.64 -12.20
N LEU A 180 3.65 -17.74 -11.78
CA LEU A 180 4.02 -17.64 -10.38
C LEU A 180 3.91 -16.21 -9.87
N ASP A 181 4.38 -15.24 -10.64
CA ASP A 181 4.30 -13.82 -10.28
C ASP A 181 2.83 -13.43 -10.06
N GLY A 182 1.97 -13.69 -11.05
CA GLY A 182 0.53 -13.42 -10.94
C GLY A 182 -0.19 -14.19 -9.83
N LEU A 183 0.30 -15.37 -9.42
CA LEU A 183 -0.23 -16.11 -8.25
C LEU A 183 0.21 -15.45 -6.93
N ILE A 184 1.48 -15.06 -6.85
CA ILE A 184 2.08 -14.41 -5.69
C ILE A 184 1.41 -13.04 -5.49
N SER A 185 1.30 -12.21 -6.52
CA SER A 185 0.58 -10.92 -6.47
C SER A 185 -0.89 -11.10 -6.10
N ARG A 186 -1.60 -12.11 -6.65
CA ARG A 186 -2.99 -12.44 -6.24
C ARG A 186 -3.07 -12.73 -4.74
N TYR A 187 -2.19 -13.57 -4.20
CA TYR A 187 -2.23 -13.85 -2.76
C TYR A 187 -1.79 -12.67 -1.92
N ALA A 188 -0.82 -11.87 -2.38
CA ALA A 188 -0.32 -10.70 -1.66
C ALA A 188 -1.43 -9.68 -1.36
N VAL A 189 -2.39 -9.48 -2.26
CA VAL A 189 -3.53 -8.57 -2.05
C VAL A 189 -4.70 -9.14 -1.25
N THR A 190 -4.71 -10.45 -0.95
CA THR A 190 -5.79 -11.02 -0.10
C THR A 190 -5.81 -10.40 1.30
N GLN A 191 -4.69 -9.85 1.79
CA GLN A 191 -4.61 -9.15 3.07
C GLN A 191 -5.53 -7.91 3.21
N PHE A 192 -6.09 -7.39 2.11
CA PHE A 192 -7.01 -6.23 2.14
C PHE A 192 -8.45 -6.60 2.49
N SER A 193 -8.85 -7.86 2.32
CA SER A 193 -10.27 -8.24 2.18
C SER A 193 -10.61 -9.54 2.90
N SER A 194 -11.88 -9.66 3.30
CA SER A 194 -12.41 -10.88 3.89
C SER A 194 -12.66 -11.92 2.80
N PRO A 195 -12.57 -13.24 3.09
CA PRO A 195 -12.41 -13.83 4.42
C PRO A 195 -10.97 -13.85 4.97
N THR A 196 -9.96 -13.37 4.23
CA THR A 196 -8.56 -13.42 4.71
C THR A 196 -8.31 -12.52 5.91
N THR A 197 -8.87 -11.30 5.92
CA THR A 197 -8.82 -10.42 7.11
C THR A 197 -9.52 -11.03 8.32
N ASP A 198 -10.70 -11.66 8.14
CA ASP A 198 -11.41 -12.35 9.23
C ASP A 198 -10.66 -13.58 9.76
N GLY A 199 -9.92 -14.26 8.88
CA GLY A 199 -9.03 -15.37 9.21
C GLY A 199 -7.70 -14.95 9.85
N THR A 200 -7.48 -13.65 10.09
CA THR A 200 -6.24 -13.10 10.65
C THR A 200 -6.43 -12.74 12.12
N THR A 201 -5.47 -13.13 12.97
CA THR A 201 -5.58 -12.95 14.43
C THR A 201 -4.31 -12.37 15.06
N LYS A 202 -4.48 -11.32 15.88
CA LYS A 202 -3.46 -10.74 16.76
C LYS A 202 -3.29 -11.58 18.03
N ASN A 203 -2.13 -12.22 18.21
CA ASN A 203 -1.92 -13.23 19.25
C ASN A 203 -0.83 -12.84 20.26
N SER A 204 -0.96 -13.27 21.52
CA SER A 204 0.21 -13.34 22.40
C SER A 204 1.18 -14.41 21.90
N VAL A 205 2.48 -14.29 22.24
CA VAL A 205 3.52 -15.26 21.91
C VAL A 205 3.10 -16.68 22.30
N SER A 206 2.53 -16.85 23.50
CA SER A 206 2.06 -18.17 23.98
C SER A 206 0.93 -18.74 23.10
N GLU A 207 0.00 -17.90 22.64
CA GLU A 207 -1.08 -18.29 21.74
C GLU A 207 -0.55 -18.61 20.34
N THR A 208 0.38 -17.82 19.79
CA THR A 208 1.06 -18.08 18.51
C THR A 208 1.71 -19.46 18.52
N LEU A 209 2.56 -19.74 19.52
CA LEU A 209 3.24 -21.04 19.65
C LEU A 209 2.25 -22.21 19.82
N GLY A 210 1.10 -21.98 20.47
CA GLY A 210 0.03 -22.96 20.60
C GLY A 210 -0.70 -23.22 19.28
N LYS A 211 -1.10 -22.17 18.58
CA LYS A 211 -1.79 -22.22 17.28
C LYS A 211 -0.95 -22.92 16.21
N LEU A 212 0.34 -22.57 16.10
CA LEU A 212 1.26 -23.22 15.16
C LEU A 212 1.33 -24.74 15.38
N ARG A 213 1.59 -25.19 16.61
CA ARG A 213 1.60 -26.63 16.94
C ARG A 213 0.27 -27.31 16.61
N ALA A 214 -0.85 -26.65 16.88
CA ALA A 214 -2.18 -27.19 16.64
C ALA A 214 -2.51 -27.30 15.15
N ALA A 215 -2.07 -26.36 14.30
CA ALA A 215 -2.24 -26.41 12.86
C ALA A 215 -1.35 -27.49 12.22
N TRP A 216 -0.06 -27.53 12.55
CA TRP A 216 0.87 -28.52 12.01
C TRP A 216 0.46 -29.96 12.36
N ALA A 217 -0.10 -30.19 13.55
CA ALA A 217 -0.66 -31.48 13.94
C ALA A 217 -1.87 -31.94 13.09
N ARG A 218 -2.48 -31.04 12.29
CA ARG A 218 -3.55 -31.32 11.34
C ARG A 218 -3.11 -31.25 9.87
N GLY A 219 -1.82 -31.03 9.59
CA GLY A 219 -1.30 -30.80 8.23
C GLY A 219 -1.71 -29.45 7.64
N ASP A 220 -1.93 -28.45 8.51
CA ASP A 220 -2.30 -27.08 8.15
C ASP A 220 -1.21 -26.10 8.58
N ASP A 221 -1.26 -24.86 8.12
CA ASP A 221 -0.29 -23.83 8.50
C ASP A 221 -0.88 -22.39 8.47
N TYR A 222 -0.06 -21.41 8.82
CA TYR A 222 -0.39 -19.98 8.82
C TYR A 222 0.65 -19.15 8.06
N VAL A 223 0.27 -17.94 7.64
CA VAL A 223 1.23 -16.85 7.46
C VAL A 223 1.50 -16.22 8.83
N LEU A 224 2.78 -16.03 9.18
CA LEU A 224 3.20 -15.31 10.36
C LEU A 224 3.54 -13.86 9.98
N GLY A 225 2.76 -12.90 10.48
CA GLY A 225 3.00 -11.48 10.32
C GLY A 225 3.81 -10.89 11.48
N VAL A 226 4.81 -10.08 11.15
CA VAL A 226 5.58 -9.24 12.09
C VAL A 226 5.56 -7.78 11.63
N TYR A 227 5.54 -6.82 12.56
CA TYR A 227 5.45 -5.38 12.27
C TYR A 227 6.52 -4.58 13.01
N GLY A 228 6.96 -3.49 12.40
CA GLY A 228 7.93 -2.54 12.95
C GLY A 228 8.15 -1.39 11.96
N GLU A 229 9.17 -0.56 12.18
CA GLU A 229 9.60 0.38 11.13
C GLU A 229 10.53 -0.33 10.14
N PRO A 230 10.37 -0.12 8.81
CA PRO A 230 9.44 0.79 8.11
C PRO A 230 8.08 0.17 7.68
N GLY A 231 7.74 -1.06 8.10
CA GLY A 231 6.49 -1.71 7.67
C GLY A 231 6.27 -3.12 8.25
N GLY A 232 5.48 -3.93 7.55
CA GLY A 232 5.16 -5.30 7.94
C GLY A 232 5.87 -6.35 7.08
N HIS A 233 6.26 -7.48 7.67
CA HIS A 233 6.85 -8.62 6.96
C HIS A 233 6.11 -9.93 7.23
N ALA A 234 5.93 -10.72 6.16
CA ALA A 234 5.21 -11.99 6.20
C ALA A 234 6.16 -13.17 5.98
N LEU A 235 6.06 -14.14 6.90
CA LEU A 235 6.95 -15.29 7.04
C LEU A 235 6.14 -16.59 7.02
N THR A 236 6.73 -17.69 6.55
CA THR A 236 6.12 -19.03 6.69
C THR A 236 6.80 -19.75 7.86
N PRO A 237 6.11 -20.04 8.97
CA PRO A 237 6.70 -20.70 10.14
C PRO A 237 6.81 -22.22 9.93
N ILE A 238 7.99 -22.80 10.15
CA ILE A 238 8.30 -24.19 9.77
C ILE A 238 8.71 -25.10 10.93
N ALA A 239 9.25 -24.55 12.01
CA ALA A 239 9.59 -25.32 13.21
C ALA A 239 9.59 -24.48 14.49
N LEU A 240 9.46 -25.14 15.63
CA LEU A 240 9.65 -24.54 16.97
C LEU A 240 10.81 -25.20 17.68
N ARG A 241 11.68 -24.40 18.31
CA ARG A 241 12.86 -24.88 19.05
C ARG A 241 12.93 -24.30 20.46
N ASP A 242 13.26 -25.14 21.44
CA ASP A 242 13.53 -24.72 22.82
C ASP A 242 14.95 -24.16 22.88
N LEU A 243 15.08 -22.85 23.11
CA LEU A 243 16.36 -22.15 23.23
C LEU A 243 16.88 -22.15 24.67
N GLY A 244 16.13 -22.76 25.59
CA GLY A 244 16.37 -22.73 27.03
C GLY A 244 15.97 -21.38 27.65
N LYS A 245 16.07 -21.31 28.98
CA LYS A 245 15.72 -20.12 29.79
C LYS A 245 14.29 -19.59 29.57
N GLY A 246 13.37 -20.43 29.08
CA GLY A 246 12.00 -20.06 28.76
C GLY A 246 11.79 -19.51 27.34
N LYS A 247 12.86 -19.27 26.56
CA LYS A 247 12.75 -18.73 25.20
C LYS A 247 12.47 -19.82 24.16
N THR A 248 11.66 -19.49 23.17
CA THR A 248 11.34 -20.38 22.04
C THR A 248 11.71 -19.70 20.73
N GLY A 249 12.41 -20.41 19.86
CA GLY A 249 12.65 -19.99 18.47
C GLY A 249 11.52 -20.47 17.58
N ILE A 250 10.96 -19.59 16.75
CA ILE A 250 10.14 -19.95 15.59
C ILE A 250 11.06 -19.92 14.38
N VAL A 251 11.40 -21.09 13.84
CA VAL A 251 12.14 -21.19 12.57
C VAL A 251 11.16 -20.88 11.44
N VAL A 252 11.59 -20.08 10.49
CA VAL A 252 10.78 -19.61 9.35
C VAL A 252 11.50 -19.82 8.03
N TYR A 253 10.71 -19.99 6.97
CA TYR A 253 11.09 -19.61 5.62
C TYR A 253 10.82 -18.11 5.46
N ASP A 254 11.86 -17.36 5.08
CA ASP A 254 11.80 -15.96 4.75
C ASP A 254 12.03 -15.79 3.24
N ASN A 255 11.10 -15.13 2.57
CA ASN A 255 11.14 -14.90 1.12
C ASN A 255 12.19 -13.86 0.70
N ASN A 256 12.77 -13.11 1.63
CA ASN A 256 13.96 -12.28 1.41
C ASN A 256 15.28 -13.05 1.59
N PHE A 257 15.25 -14.32 2.04
CA PHE A 257 16.44 -15.18 2.16
C PHE A 257 16.23 -16.58 1.54
N PRO A 258 16.12 -16.68 0.19
CA PRO A 258 15.82 -17.94 -0.50
C PRO A 258 16.74 -19.10 -0.12
N GLY A 259 16.15 -20.24 0.25
CA GLY A 259 16.87 -21.48 0.59
C GLY A 259 17.60 -21.46 1.94
N VAL A 260 17.46 -20.40 2.73
CA VAL A 260 18.06 -20.26 4.07
C VAL A 260 16.96 -20.27 5.12
N GLU A 261 17.10 -21.09 6.17
CA GLU A 261 16.22 -21.02 7.34
C GLU A 261 16.57 -19.75 8.15
N LYS A 262 15.57 -19.11 8.76
CA LYS A 262 15.75 -17.97 9.66
C LYS A 262 15.02 -18.23 10.98
N MET A 263 15.23 -17.43 12.03
CA MET A 263 14.58 -17.63 13.33
C MET A 263 14.05 -16.33 13.94
N VAL A 264 12.74 -16.28 14.23
CA VAL A 264 12.13 -15.31 15.16
C VAL A 264 12.36 -15.82 16.58
N VAL A 265 12.94 -15.00 17.45
CA VAL A 265 13.25 -15.38 18.83
C VAL A 265 12.18 -14.81 19.75
N THR A 266 11.56 -15.67 20.57
CA THR A 266 10.40 -15.30 21.39
C THR A 266 10.60 -15.58 22.87
N ASP A 267 10.02 -14.75 23.72
CA ASP A 267 9.88 -14.96 25.16
C ASP A 267 8.38 -15.01 25.52
N PRO A 268 7.80 -16.22 25.71
CA PRO A 268 6.38 -16.37 26.02
C PRO A 268 5.98 -15.88 27.42
N GLY A 269 6.96 -15.69 28.33
CA GLY A 269 6.73 -15.19 29.68
C GLY A 269 6.69 -13.67 29.75
N ALA A 270 7.56 -13.00 28.97
CA ALA A 270 7.52 -11.56 28.78
C ALA A 270 6.48 -11.12 27.73
N ASN A 271 5.99 -12.06 26.91
CA ASN A 271 5.16 -11.80 25.72
C ASN A 271 5.85 -10.85 24.72
N THR A 272 7.15 -11.08 24.48
CA THR A 272 7.98 -10.32 23.54
C THR A 272 8.58 -11.24 22.48
N TRP A 273 8.95 -10.65 21.34
CA TRP A 273 9.61 -11.34 20.25
C TRP A 273 10.58 -10.39 19.55
N TYR A 274 11.54 -10.92 18.79
CA TYR A 274 12.33 -10.11 17.86
C TYR A 274 12.72 -10.91 16.62
N TYR A 275 12.97 -10.19 15.53
CA TYR A 275 13.45 -10.75 14.28
C TYR A 275 14.33 -9.75 13.53
N THR A 276 15.36 -10.24 12.84
CA THR A 276 16.23 -9.42 11.99
C THR A 276 16.02 -9.84 10.53
N ALA A 277 15.45 -8.95 9.72
CA ALA A 277 15.09 -9.23 8.33
C ALA A 277 15.63 -8.15 7.39
N MET A 278 15.99 -8.52 6.15
CA MET A 278 16.08 -7.55 5.06
C MET A 278 14.68 -7.47 4.46
N LEU A 279 14.06 -6.29 4.46
CA LEU A 279 12.75 -6.10 3.84
C LEU A 279 12.82 -6.09 2.31
N ASN A 280 13.93 -5.56 1.78
CA ASN A 280 14.35 -5.69 0.40
C ASN A 280 15.81 -6.20 0.39
N PRO A 281 16.19 -7.19 -0.44
CA PRO A 281 17.54 -7.78 -0.44
C PRO A 281 18.69 -6.81 -0.75
N SER A 282 18.39 -5.63 -1.31
CA SER A 282 19.35 -4.55 -1.56
C SER A 282 19.53 -3.58 -0.38
N THR A 283 18.77 -3.74 0.70
CA THR A 283 18.71 -2.81 1.85
C THR A 283 19.38 -3.38 3.11
N PRO A 284 19.78 -2.52 4.09
CA PRO A 284 20.23 -2.99 5.40
C PRO A 284 19.17 -3.85 6.10
N ALA A 285 19.61 -4.77 6.97
CA ALA A 285 18.66 -5.54 7.78
C ALA A 285 18.02 -4.66 8.87
N TYR A 286 16.70 -4.73 8.96
CA TYR A 286 15.86 -4.08 9.96
C TYR A 286 15.64 -5.02 11.16
N LEU A 287 15.53 -4.42 12.35
CA LEU A 287 15.22 -5.12 13.59
C LEU A 287 13.74 -4.90 13.93
N PHE A 288 12.97 -5.98 13.88
CA PHE A 288 11.59 -6.02 14.35
C PHE A 288 11.57 -6.40 15.83
N VAL A 289 10.87 -5.62 16.65
CA VAL A 289 10.74 -5.84 18.10
C VAL A 289 9.28 -5.85 18.51
N GLY A 290 8.89 -6.94 19.17
CA GLY A 290 7.54 -7.20 19.63
C GLY A 290 7.32 -6.99 21.12
N SER A 291 6.09 -6.62 21.48
CA SER A 291 5.65 -6.39 22.85
C SER A 291 4.22 -6.91 23.07
N PRO A 292 3.65 -6.78 24.28
CA PRO A 292 2.21 -7.04 24.51
C PRO A 292 1.27 -6.15 23.69
N GLU A 293 1.77 -5.04 23.16
CA GLU A 293 1.11 -4.08 22.27
C GLU A 293 1.44 -4.39 20.80
N ASN A 294 2.73 -4.59 20.44
CA ASN A 294 3.15 -5.04 19.11
C ASN A 294 3.21 -6.57 18.99
N ARG A 295 2.08 -7.17 18.64
CA ARG A 295 1.88 -8.62 18.56
C ARG A 295 2.21 -9.19 17.18
N MET A 296 2.49 -10.49 17.15
CA MET A 296 2.53 -11.26 15.90
C MET A 296 1.11 -11.60 15.44
N ASP A 297 0.92 -11.55 14.12
CA ASP A 297 -0.32 -11.95 13.47
C ASP A 297 -0.20 -13.37 12.91
N LEU A 298 -1.30 -14.12 12.97
CA LEU A 298 -1.44 -15.39 12.28
C LEU A 298 -2.66 -15.31 11.36
N ALA A 299 -2.41 -15.38 10.05
CA ALA A 299 -3.45 -15.47 9.02
C ALA A 299 -3.58 -16.91 8.52
N GLU A 300 -4.80 -17.44 8.51
CA GLU A 300 -5.08 -18.78 8.00
C GLU A 300 -4.87 -18.87 6.49
N LEU A 301 -4.22 -19.94 6.01
CA LEU A 301 -3.94 -20.10 4.57
C LEU A 301 -5.21 -20.29 3.73
N LYS A 302 -6.21 -21.02 4.22
CA LYS A 302 -7.40 -21.42 3.43
C LYS A 302 -8.34 -20.27 3.06
N PRO A 303 -8.61 -19.27 3.92
CA PRO A 303 -9.33 -18.06 3.52
C PRO A 303 -8.77 -17.38 2.25
N SER A 304 -7.45 -17.30 2.09
CA SER A 304 -6.82 -16.67 0.91
C SER A 304 -7.13 -17.36 -0.43
N THR A 305 -7.51 -18.64 -0.41
CA THR A 305 -7.85 -19.40 -1.63
C THR A 305 -9.29 -19.19 -2.09
N GLN A 306 -10.11 -18.51 -1.28
CA GLN A 306 -11.51 -18.20 -1.62
C GLN A 306 -11.58 -16.96 -2.52
N VAL A 307 -12.77 -16.72 -3.08
CA VAL A 307 -13.13 -15.37 -3.55
C VAL A 307 -13.17 -14.47 -2.31
N GLN A 308 -12.52 -13.31 -2.41
CA GLN A 308 -12.54 -12.28 -1.40
C GLN A 308 -13.62 -11.25 -1.72
N GLU A 309 -14.05 -10.50 -0.71
CA GLU A 309 -14.99 -9.39 -0.86
C GLU A 309 -14.34 -8.25 -1.65
N CYS A 310 -15.03 -7.76 -2.70
CA CYS A 310 -14.55 -6.69 -3.54
C CYS A 310 -14.76 -5.32 -2.89
N PRO A 311 -13.69 -4.53 -2.63
CA PRO A 311 -13.82 -3.24 -1.94
C PRO A 311 -14.41 -2.12 -2.80
N THR A 312 -14.63 -2.35 -4.10
CA THR A 312 -15.17 -1.35 -5.06
C THR A 312 -16.39 -1.82 -5.85
N CYS A 313 -16.92 -3.02 -5.59
CA CYS A 313 -18.07 -3.59 -6.33
C CYS A 313 -19.39 -3.25 -5.62
N VAL A 314 -20.54 -3.47 -6.28
CA VAL A 314 -21.88 -2.98 -5.87
C VAL A 314 -22.57 -3.86 -4.79
N ASP A 315 -21.86 -4.76 -4.12
CA ASP A 315 -22.37 -5.60 -3.02
C ASP A 315 -21.51 -5.49 -1.73
N GLY A 316 -20.83 -4.34 -1.55
CA GLY A 316 -19.81 -4.09 -0.52
C GLY A 316 -20.26 -3.40 0.78
N ASP A 317 -19.28 -3.14 1.64
CA ASP A 317 -19.42 -2.94 3.09
C ASP A 317 -20.01 -1.59 3.57
N ALA A 318 -20.40 -1.52 4.86
CA ALA A 318 -20.90 -0.30 5.50
C ALA A 318 -19.81 0.74 5.88
N SER A 319 -18.64 0.65 5.25
CA SER A 319 -17.48 1.53 5.44
C SER A 319 -16.75 1.80 4.12
N VAL A 320 -15.99 2.89 4.11
CA VAL A 320 -15.06 3.24 3.04
C VAL A 320 -13.67 2.80 3.49
N LEU A 321 -12.98 2.02 2.66
CA LEU A 321 -11.55 1.78 2.86
C LEU A 321 -10.76 2.97 2.33
N VAL A 322 -9.75 3.40 3.07
CA VAL A 322 -8.85 4.50 2.66
C VAL A 322 -7.43 3.97 2.67
N LEU A 323 -6.75 4.00 1.54
CA LEU A 323 -5.33 3.73 1.42
C LEU A 323 -4.59 5.07 1.29
N VAL A 324 -3.74 5.37 2.27
CA VAL A 324 -2.78 6.48 2.19
C VAL A 324 -1.41 5.90 1.95
N LYS A 325 -0.75 6.26 0.85
CA LYS A 325 0.60 5.82 0.48
C LYS A 325 1.57 7.02 0.54
N ASP A 326 2.80 6.79 0.98
CA ASP A 326 3.95 7.66 0.69
C ASP A 326 4.94 6.88 -0.18
N ASN A 327 5.08 7.33 -1.43
CA ASN A 327 5.89 6.68 -2.46
C ASN A 327 7.36 7.18 -2.44
N SER A 328 7.72 8.05 -1.50
CA SER A 328 9.02 8.72 -1.50
C SER A 328 10.13 7.93 -0.80
N THR A 329 11.32 7.98 -1.41
CA THR A 329 12.56 7.42 -0.86
C THR A 329 13.71 8.42 -0.98
N ASN A 330 14.64 8.37 -0.02
CA ASN A 330 15.91 9.08 -0.12
C ASN A 330 16.80 8.42 -1.18
N ALA A 331 17.78 9.18 -1.68
CA ALA A 331 18.68 8.72 -2.75
C ALA A 331 19.61 7.54 -2.35
N ASP A 332 19.67 7.18 -1.06
CA ASP A 332 20.36 6.00 -0.53
C ASP A 332 19.42 4.80 -0.30
N GLY A 333 18.15 4.90 -0.73
CA GLY A 333 17.12 3.88 -0.52
C GLY A 333 16.50 3.89 0.87
N THR A 334 16.90 4.81 1.76
CA THR A 334 16.23 4.96 3.07
C THR A 334 14.89 5.65 2.91
N VAL A 335 14.00 5.38 3.86
CA VAL A 335 12.64 5.94 3.89
C VAL A 335 12.66 7.43 4.24
N VAL A 336 11.80 8.21 3.59
CA VAL A 336 11.60 9.63 3.91
C VAL A 336 10.76 9.75 5.19
N ASP A 337 11.21 10.57 6.13
CA ASP A 337 10.55 10.80 7.43
C ASP A 337 9.40 11.83 7.31
N SER A 338 8.45 11.54 6.42
CA SER A 338 7.16 12.24 6.29
C SER A 338 6.18 11.80 7.39
N ASP A 339 5.08 12.53 7.58
CA ASP A 339 4.02 12.11 8.49
C ASP A 339 2.63 12.46 7.94
N PHE A 340 1.59 11.73 8.38
CA PHE A 340 0.21 12.07 8.14
C PHE A 340 -0.67 11.75 9.35
N GLU A 341 -1.79 12.45 9.48
CA GLU A 341 -2.76 12.26 10.56
C GLU A 341 -4.19 12.30 10.03
N VAL A 342 -5.07 11.42 10.54
CA VAL A 342 -6.50 11.42 10.20
C VAL A 342 -7.35 11.90 11.38
N GLN A 343 -8.12 12.97 11.16
CA GLN A 343 -9.00 13.59 12.16
C GLN A 343 -10.39 13.90 11.59
N ARG A 344 -11.35 14.28 12.46
CA ARG A 344 -12.60 14.94 12.03
C ARG A 344 -12.32 16.35 11.51
N PRO A 345 -13.20 16.92 10.65
CA PRO A 345 -13.13 18.32 10.28
C PRO A 345 -13.11 19.26 11.49
N GLY A 346 -12.06 20.08 11.59
CA GLY A 346 -11.84 20.98 12.74
C GLY A 346 -11.30 20.30 14.02
N GLY A 347 -11.00 19.00 13.97
CA GLY A 347 -10.07 18.33 14.88
C GLY A 347 -10.60 17.17 15.72
N GLY A 348 -9.66 16.30 16.10
CA GLY A 348 -9.84 15.16 17.01
C GLY A 348 -10.39 13.88 16.36
N ASP A 349 -10.42 12.80 17.13
CA ASP A 349 -10.62 11.41 16.66
C ASP A 349 -11.86 11.22 15.76
N VAL A 350 -11.69 10.46 14.66
CA VAL A 350 -12.77 10.01 13.77
C VAL A 350 -13.51 8.82 14.41
N PRO A 351 -14.82 8.93 14.72
CA PRO A 351 -15.54 7.84 15.37
C PRO A 351 -15.60 6.58 14.49
N GLY A 352 -15.18 5.44 15.04
CA GLY A 352 -15.19 4.15 14.34
C GLY A 352 -14.11 4.00 13.26
N LEU A 353 -13.14 4.92 13.17
CA LEU A 353 -11.93 4.72 12.37
C LEU A 353 -11.16 3.50 12.89
N GLU A 354 -10.88 2.54 12.02
CA GLU A 354 -10.05 1.38 12.31
C GLU A 354 -8.79 1.39 11.42
N VAL A 355 -7.63 1.15 12.02
CA VAL A 355 -6.38 0.95 11.30
C VAL A 355 -6.20 -0.54 10.98
N ARG A 356 -6.03 -0.87 9.70
CA ARG A 356 -5.74 -2.22 9.22
C ARG A 356 -4.25 -2.33 8.90
N PRO A 357 -3.46 -3.12 9.65
CA PRO A 357 -2.02 -3.24 9.42
C PRO A 357 -1.77 -4.01 8.12
N LEU A 358 -0.74 -3.60 7.38
CA LEU A 358 -0.36 -4.20 6.10
C LEU A 358 1.01 -4.91 6.24
N LEU A 359 1.12 -6.09 5.65
CA LEU A 359 2.34 -6.87 5.54
C LEU A 359 3.00 -6.53 4.20
N ASN A 360 3.60 -5.34 4.19
CA ASN A 360 4.30 -4.72 3.07
C ASN A 360 5.32 -3.68 3.60
N ASN A 361 6.29 -3.30 2.76
CA ASN A 361 7.32 -2.31 3.04
C ASN A 361 6.99 -0.90 2.49
N THR A 362 5.97 -0.75 1.64
CA THR A 362 5.44 0.57 1.28
C THR A 362 5.01 1.28 2.56
N ARG A 363 5.31 2.58 2.67
CA ARG A 363 4.70 3.44 3.69
C ARG A 363 3.22 3.64 3.39
N ALA A 364 2.43 2.61 3.65
CA ALA A 364 1.01 2.57 3.37
C ALA A 364 0.21 2.32 4.64
N ALA A 365 -0.87 3.08 4.84
CA ALA A 365 -1.85 2.83 5.86
C ALA A 365 -3.21 2.55 5.22
N LEU A 366 -3.75 1.37 5.52
CA LEU A 366 -5.12 1.01 5.18
C LEU A 366 -6.02 1.33 6.38
N LEU A 367 -7.05 2.12 6.14
CA LEU A 367 -8.03 2.55 7.13
C LEU A 367 -9.41 2.02 6.74
N SER A 368 -10.25 1.71 7.72
CA SER A 368 -11.69 1.57 7.52
C SER A 368 -12.37 2.75 8.20
N VAL A 369 -13.08 3.57 7.42
CA VAL A 369 -13.87 4.72 7.91
C VAL A 369 -15.36 4.40 7.75
N PRO A 370 -16.19 4.49 8.80
CA PRO A 370 -17.62 4.20 8.68
C PRO A 370 -18.29 5.07 7.61
N ALA A 371 -19.25 4.49 6.87
CA ALA A 371 -19.99 5.23 5.86
C ALA A 371 -20.67 6.47 6.45
N ALA A 372 -20.88 7.49 5.62
CA ALA A 372 -21.50 8.77 6.00
C ALA A 372 -20.72 9.57 7.08
N THR A 373 -19.39 9.40 7.15
CA THR A 373 -18.48 10.08 8.10
C THR A 373 -17.51 10.99 7.36
N ALA A 374 -17.50 12.28 7.73
CA ALA A 374 -16.52 13.25 7.23
C ALA A 374 -15.20 13.18 8.01
N PHE A 375 -14.06 13.33 7.33
CA PHE A 375 -12.72 13.28 7.90
C PHE A 375 -11.73 14.14 7.11
N GLU A 376 -10.57 14.42 7.69
CA GLU A 376 -9.47 15.16 7.08
C GLU A 376 -8.19 14.33 7.24
N ILE A 377 -7.46 14.17 6.14
CA ILE A 377 -6.10 13.60 6.13
C ILE A 377 -5.14 14.79 6.04
N ASN A 378 -4.44 15.07 7.14
CA ASN A 378 -3.43 16.11 7.22
C ASN A 378 -2.07 15.50 6.90
N LEU A 379 -1.43 15.99 5.86
CA LEU A 379 -0.15 15.52 5.32
C LEU A 379 0.95 16.52 5.69
N VAL A 380 2.09 16.02 6.16
CA VAL A 380 3.27 16.82 6.53
C VAL A 380 4.49 16.27 5.81
N GLY A 381 5.10 17.09 4.96
CA GLY A 381 6.38 16.80 4.33
C GLY A 381 7.50 16.71 5.37
N ALA A 382 8.51 15.90 5.09
CA ALA A 382 9.51 15.49 6.07
C ALA A 382 10.24 16.65 6.79
N THR A 383 10.87 16.39 7.94
CA THR A 383 11.64 17.44 8.63
C THR A 383 12.90 17.87 7.85
N ALA A 384 13.48 16.95 7.07
CA ALA A 384 14.59 17.17 6.14
C ALA A 384 14.63 16.03 5.10
N GLY A 385 15.44 16.19 4.04
CA GLY A 385 15.68 15.12 3.05
C GLY A 385 14.99 15.36 1.71
N ALA A 386 14.48 14.29 1.12
CA ALA A 386 13.76 14.32 -0.15
C ALA A 386 12.35 14.97 -0.02
N THR A 387 11.67 15.11 -1.17
CA THR A 387 10.26 15.51 -1.22
C THR A 387 9.42 14.27 -0.94
N ALA A 388 8.47 14.35 0.01
CA ALA A 388 7.47 13.32 0.24
C ALA A 388 6.45 13.32 -0.90
N ASP A 389 5.88 12.17 -1.24
CA ASP A 389 4.94 12.06 -2.35
C ASP A 389 3.76 11.18 -1.94
N PHE A 390 2.63 11.82 -1.64
CA PHE A 390 1.48 11.16 -1.06
C PHE A 390 0.37 10.91 -2.08
N ASP A 391 -0.15 9.69 -2.04
CA ASP A 391 -1.38 9.30 -2.72
C ASP A 391 -2.46 8.93 -1.71
N ILE A 392 -3.70 9.29 -2.01
CA ILE A 392 -4.87 9.01 -1.16
C ILE A 392 -5.96 8.41 -2.03
N SER A 393 -6.22 7.12 -1.82
CA SER A 393 -7.24 6.33 -2.50
C SER A 393 -8.36 5.94 -1.53
N LEU A 394 -9.61 6.06 -1.96
CA LEU A 394 -10.82 5.67 -1.22
C LEU A 394 -11.60 4.64 -2.04
N TYR A 395 -11.87 3.49 -1.44
CA TYR A 395 -12.67 2.41 -2.02
C TYR A 395 -14.03 2.38 -1.33
N GLY A 396 -15.11 2.33 -2.10
CA GLY A 396 -16.46 2.14 -1.57
C GLY A 396 -17.35 1.39 -2.55
N GLU A 397 -18.51 0.96 -2.07
CA GLU A 397 -19.51 0.19 -2.83
C GLU A 397 -19.79 0.80 -4.21
N GLY A 398 -19.34 0.13 -5.27
CA GLY A 398 -19.48 0.58 -6.66
C GLY A 398 -18.68 1.83 -7.05
N TRP A 399 -17.66 2.26 -6.30
CA TRP A 399 -16.87 3.45 -6.64
C TRP A 399 -15.43 3.49 -6.12
N PHE A 400 -14.62 4.35 -6.75
CA PHE A 400 -13.24 4.62 -6.38
C PHE A 400 -12.96 6.13 -6.49
N ASN A 401 -12.24 6.71 -5.53
CA ASN A 401 -11.71 8.08 -5.59
C ASN A 401 -10.22 8.07 -5.29
N GLU A 402 -9.43 8.80 -6.04
CA GLU A 402 -7.99 8.93 -5.80
C GLU A 402 -7.55 10.37 -6.06
N MET A 403 -6.62 10.80 -5.22
CA MET A 403 -5.86 12.01 -5.35
C MET A 403 -4.37 11.65 -5.22
N ASP A 404 -3.66 11.82 -6.32
CA ASP A 404 -2.35 11.25 -6.64
C ASP A 404 -1.33 12.38 -6.81
N SER A 405 -0.06 12.11 -6.51
CA SER A 405 1.07 13.03 -6.70
C SER A 405 1.03 14.28 -5.78
N ILE A 406 0.66 14.11 -4.51
CA ILE A 406 0.69 15.20 -3.51
C ILE A 406 2.12 15.40 -2.98
N ALA A 407 2.96 16.01 -3.82
CA ALA A 407 4.37 16.25 -3.53
C ALA A 407 4.59 17.37 -2.47
N LEU A 408 5.14 17.01 -1.30
CA LEU A 408 5.44 17.91 -0.19
C LEU A 408 6.95 17.97 0.11
N ARG A 409 7.54 19.16 -0.01
CA ARG A 409 8.94 19.39 0.37
C ARG A 409 9.09 19.39 1.89
N PRO A 410 10.34 19.33 2.42
CA PRO A 410 10.53 19.40 3.85
C PRO A 410 9.91 20.65 4.50
N GLY A 411 8.99 20.44 5.44
CA GLY A 411 8.21 21.48 6.11
C GLY A 411 7.00 22.06 5.35
N ASP A 412 6.70 21.58 4.13
CA ASP A 412 5.42 21.84 3.46
C ASP A 412 4.31 20.94 4.06
N SER A 413 3.04 21.35 3.91
CA SER A 413 1.88 20.57 4.35
C SER A 413 0.70 20.68 3.38
N ALA A 414 -0.17 19.68 3.44
CA ALA A 414 -1.44 19.68 2.74
C ALA A 414 -2.54 19.02 3.58
N THR A 415 -3.80 19.30 3.25
CA THR A 415 -4.97 18.62 3.83
C THR A 415 -5.86 18.14 2.71
N VAL A 416 -6.25 16.87 2.76
CA VAL A 416 -7.36 16.31 1.97
C VAL A 416 -8.56 16.13 2.89
N SER A 417 -9.54 17.03 2.75
CA SER A 417 -10.83 16.93 3.45
C SER A 417 -11.79 16.08 2.63
N VAL A 418 -12.38 15.06 3.26
CA VAL A 418 -13.41 14.18 2.71
C VAL A 418 -14.74 14.53 3.34
N ASP A 419 -15.73 14.83 2.51
CA ASP A 419 -17.05 15.27 2.96
C ASP A 419 -17.87 14.13 3.62
N GLN A 420 -19.02 14.49 4.21
CA GLN A 420 -19.85 13.50 4.87
C GLN A 420 -20.40 12.43 3.91
N SER A 421 -20.66 12.76 2.64
CA SER A 421 -21.10 11.77 1.65
C SER A 421 -19.97 10.86 1.16
N GLN A 422 -18.71 11.19 1.48
CA GLN A 422 -17.48 10.52 1.02
C GLN A 422 -17.33 10.51 -0.52
N ARG A 423 -18.08 11.39 -1.21
CA ARG A 423 -18.05 11.58 -2.67
C ARG A 423 -17.29 12.82 -3.11
N LYS A 424 -17.00 13.74 -2.18
CA LYS A 424 -16.25 14.96 -2.41
C LYS A 424 -14.95 14.95 -1.63
N LEU A 425 -13.84 15.03 -2.37
CA LEU A 425 -12.50 15.26 -1.84
C LEU A 425 -12.14 16.74 -2.07
N SER A 426 -11.45 17.37 -1.12
CA SER A 426 -10.97 18.75 -1.24
C SER A 426 -9.51 18.87 -0.79
N LEU A 427 -8.64 19.35 -1.68
CA LEU A 427 -7.21 19.54 -1.42
C LEU A 427 -6.90 21.01 -1.15
N THR A 428 -6.15 21.28 -0.07
CA THR A 428 -5.51 22.57 0.18
C THR A 428 -4.05 22.35 0.58
N GLY A 429 -3.13 23.23 0.17
CA GLY A 429 -1.70 23.12 0.49
C GLY A 429 -1.07 24.43 0.98
N SER A 430 0.05 24.31 1.71
CA SER A 430 0.96 25.42 2.04
C SER A 430 1.85 25.83 0.87
N THR A 431 1.94 24.97 -0.14
CA THR A 431 2.86 25.04 -1.29
C THR A 431 2.09 24.91 -2.61
N VAL A 432 2.77 25.00 -3.75
CA VAL A 432 2.15 24.72 -5.05
C VAL A 432 2.05 23.21 -5.24
N LEU A 433 0.83 22.70 -5.42
CA LEU A 433 0.56 21.28 -5.67
C LEU A 433 0.13 21.07 -7.12
N GLU A 434 0.48 19.92 -7.71
CA GLU A 434 0.11 19.56 -9.09
C GLU A 434 -0.59 18.19 -9.15
N PRO A 435 -1.71 18.00 -8.42
CA PRO A 435 -2.32 16.68 -8.23
C PRO A 435 -2.86 16.09 -9.54
N GLU A 436 -2.76 14.78 -9.67
CA GLU A 436 -3.62 14.00 -10.55
C GLU A 436 -4.83 13.47 -9.76
N THR A 437 -5.94 13.20 -10.44
CA THR A 437 -7.17 12.69 -9.78
C THR A 437 -7.81 11.60 -10.62
N LEU A 438 -8.16 10.47 -10.01
CA LEU A 438 -8.91 9.39 -10.65
C LEU A 438 -10.21 9.12 -9.89
N PHE A 439 -11.35 9.30 -10.55
CA PHE A 439 -12.67 9.04 -9.98
C PHE A 439 -13.34 7.99 -10.85
N ALA A 440 -13.83 6.90 -10.27
CA ALA A 440 -14.58 5.86 -10.97
C ALA A 440 -15.89 5.52 -10.27
N ALA A 441 -16.85 5.02 -11.03
CA ALA A 441 -18.14 4.53 -10.54
C ALA A 441 -18.69 3.40 -11.43
N GLU A 442 -19.38 2.46 -10.81
CA GLU A 442 -20.16 1.40 -11.43
C GLU A 442 -21.64 1.78 -11.51
N GLN A 443 -22.31 1.18 -12.49
CA GLN A 443 -23.74 1.13 -12.69
C GLN A 443 -24.08 -0.32 -13.11
N ALA A 444 -25.36 -0.69 -13.10
CA ALA A 444 -25.79 -2.08 -13.26
C ALA A 444 -25.33 -2.78 -14.57
N ASP A 445 -25.05 -2.02 -15.63
CA ASP A 445 -24.67 -2.56 -16.96
C ASP A 445 -23.43 -1.87 -17.58
N TRP A 446 -22.79 -0.96 -16.87
CA TRP A 446 -21.59 -0.23 -17.32
C TRP A 446 -20.87 0.46 -16.15
N SER A 447 -19.67 0.96 -16.40
CA SER A 447 -18.89 1.74 -15.43
C SER A 447 -18.18 2.89 -16.15
N VAL A 448 -17.82 3.94 -15.40
CA VAL A 448 -17.07 5.08 -15.91
C VAL A 448 -15.93 5.44 -14.98
N SER A 449 -14.81 5.86 -15.55
CA SER A 449 -13.76 6.56 -14.83
C SER A 449 -13.39 7.86 -15.52
N THR A 450 -12.85 8.77 -14.73
CA THR A 450 -12.36 10.06 -15.17
C THR A 450 -10.99 10.31 -14.56
N LYS A 451 -10.01 10.66 -15.39
CA LYS A 451 -8.69 11.11 -14.91
C LYS A 451 -8.48 12.58 -15.25
N SER A 452 -8.02 13.37 -14.30
CA SER A 452 -7.57 14.74 -14.53
C SER A 452 -6.14 14.98 -14.07
N ARG A 453 -5.49 15.97 -14.66
CA ARG A 453 -4.09 16.33 -14.38
C ARG A 453 -3.70 17.71 -14.88
N GLY A 454 -2.56 18.19 -14.40
CA GLY A 454 -1.90 19.42 -14.87
C GLY A 454 -2.50 20.71 -14.29
N LEU A 455 -3.43 20.59 -13.34
CA LEU A 455 -3.81 21.71 -12.49
C LEU A 455 -2.61 22.10 -11.62
N ARG A 456 -2.31 23.40 -11.54
CA ARG A 456 -1.34 23.94 -10.58
C ARG A 456 -2.12 24.65 -9.49
N LEU A 457 -2.32 23.99 -8.35
CA LEU A 457 -3.03 24.52 -7.21
C LEU A 457 -2.10 25.45 -6.41
N GLN A 458 -2.48 26.73 -6.30
CA GLN A 458 -1.69 27.73 -5.57
C GLN A 458 -1.89 27.62 -4.04
N PRO A 459 -0.91 28.03 -3.21
CA PRO A 459 -1.08 28.11 -1.76
C PRO A 459 -2.32 28.92 -1.36
N GLY A 460 -3.15 28.36 -0.48
CA GLY A 460 -4.40 28.99 -0.04
C GLY A 460 -5.55 28.99 -1.07
N SER A 461 -5.39 28.31 -2.21
CA SER A 461 -6.51 27.82 -3.01
C SER A 461 -6.91 26.40 -2.55
N THR A 462 -8.16 26.04 -2.80
CA THR A 462 -8.70 24.70 -2.58
C THR A 462 -9.25 24.16 -3.89
N LEU A 463 -8.74 23.00 -4.32
CA LEU A 463 -9.38 22.17 -5.34
C LEU A 463 -10.43 21.29 -4.65
N SER A 464 -11.64 21.20 -5.16
CA SER A 464 -12.61 20.19 -4.77
C SER A 464 -13.05 19.36 -5.98
N VAL A 465 -13.20 18.05 -5.80
CA VAL A 465 -13.67 17.13 -6.83
C VAL A 465 -14.77 16.26 -6.23
N GLU A 466 -15.94 16.24 -6.87
CA GLU A 466 -17.17 15.64 -6.35
C GLU A 466 -17.86 14.77 -7.41
N ARG A 467 -18.26 13.54 -7.05
CA ARG A 467 -19.38 12.86 -7.74
C ARG A 467 -20.69 13.37 -7.13
N ASP A 468 -21.45 14.14 -7.90
CA ASP A 468 -22.66 14.78 -7.42
C ASP A 468 -23.80 13.78 -7.17
N ALA A 469 -24.97 14.27 -6.75
CA ALA A 469 -26.15 13.45 -6.52
C ALA A 469 -26.70 12.76 -7.79
N ASN A 470 -26.37 13.27 -8.98
CA ASN A 470 -26.71 12.67 -10.27
C ASN A 470 -25.63 11.68 -10.76
N GLY A 471 -24.50 11.57 -10.06
CA GLY A 471 -23.33 10.78 -10.48
C GLY A 471 -22.41 11.51 -11.47
N ASP A 472 -22.70 12.77 -11.78
CA ASP A 472 -21.87 13.61 -12.64
C ASP A 472 -20.66 14.13 -11.86
N LEU A 473 -19.58 14.46 -12.57
CA LEU A 473 -18.32 14.85 -11.94
C LEU A 473 -18.16 16.37 -11.96
N VAL A 474 -17.89 16.97 -10.81
CA VAL A 474 -17.76 18.41 -10.63
C VAL A 474 -16.43 18.75 -9.98
N TYR A 475 -15.63 19.57 -10.67
CA TYR A 475 -14.42 20.21 -10.14
C TYR A 475 -14.74 21.64 -9.74
N GLY A 476 -14.53 22.01 -8.49
CA GLY A 476 -14.58 23.39 -8.02
C GLY A 476 -13.19 23.89 -7.65
N LEU A 477 -12.86 25.13 -8.02
CA LEU A 477 -11.65 25.81 -7.53
C LEU A 477 -12.06 27.05 -6.73
N VAL A 478 -11.66 27.16 -5.48
CA VAL A 478 -11.95 28.32 -4.62
C VAL A 478 -10.69 28.84 -3.96
N GLY A 479 -10.67 30.13 -3.59
CA GLY A 479 -9.47 30.77 -3.04
C GLY A 479 -8.38 31.04 -4.09
N GLY A 480 -7.41 31.90 -3.74
CA GLY A 480 -6.41 32.43 -4.67
C GLY A 480 -6.94 33.46 -5.66
N ALA A 481 -6.03 34.08 -6.41
CA ALA A 481 -6.34 35.12 -7.40
C ALA A 481 -6.19 34.66 -8.86
N GLU A 482 -5.70 33.43 -9.09
CA GLU A 482 -5.38 32.89 -10.40
C GLU A 482 -6.41 31.85 -10.86
N SER A 483 -6.55 31.69 -12.18
CA SER A 483 -7.34 30.60 -12.76
C SER A 483 -6.47 29.37 -12.93
N GLY A 484 -6.97 28.20 -12.54
CA GLY A 484 -6.36 26.93 -12.87
C GLY A 484 -6.63 26.51 -14.32
N SER A 485 -5.93 25.47 -14.77
CA SER A 485 -6.33 24.75 -15.98
C SER A 485 -5.96 23.28 -15.88
N LEU A 486 -6.80 22.38 -16.38
CA LEU A 486 -6.59 20.93 -16.29
C LEU A 486 -6.96 20.21 -17.59
N LEU A 487 -6.27 19.11 -17.87
CA LEU A 487 -6.67 18.14 -18.88
C LEU A 487 -7.61 17.12 -18.25
N MET A 488 -8.67 16.73 -18.96
CA MET A 488 -9.61 15.71 -18.49
C MET A 488 -9.75 14.59 -19.53
N GLY A 489 -9.73 13.35 -19.07
CA GLY A 489 -10.13 12.16 -19.81
C GLY A 489 -11.30 11.46 -19.13
N VAL A 490 -12.21 10.88 -19.91
CA VAL A 490 -13.34 10.05 -19.47
C VAL A 490 -13.26 8.72 -20.21
N LYS A 491 -13.37 7.62 -19.48
CA LYS A 491 -13.46 6.26 -20.01
C LYS A 491 -14.76 5.60 -19.52
N ARG A 492 -15.65 5.25 -20.44
CA ARG A 492 -16.78 4.35 -20.20
C ARG A 492 -16.37 2.92 -20.56
N THR A 493 -16.75 1.96 -19.74
CA THR A 493 -16.55 0.52 -19.97
C THR A 493 -17.90 -0.19 -19.80
N ASP A 494 -18.34 -0.92 -20.81
CA ASP A 494 -19.60 -1.66 -20.79
C ASP A 494 -19.47 -3.05 -21.42
N ALA A 495 -20.59 -3.76 -21.51
CA ALA A 495 -20.67 -5.11 -22.09
C ALA A 495 -20.25 -5.19 -23.57
N VAL A 496 -20.26 -4.08 -24.31
CA VAL A 496 -19.89 -4.00 -25.73
C VAL A 496 -18.42 -3.62 -25.90
N GLY A 497 -17.89 -2.75 -25.05
CA GLY A 497 -16.50 -2.34 -25.13
C GLY A 497 -16.14 -1.12 -24.30
N ASP A 498 -14.98 -0.56 -24.62
CA ASP A 498 -14.45 0.63 -23.98
C ASP A 498 -14.65 1.84 -24.89
N ARG A 499 -15.00 2.99 -24.32
CA ARG A 499 -15.13 4.28 -25.00
C ARG A 499 -14.36 5.33 -24.21
N VAL A 500 -13.38 5.96 -24.86
CA VAL A 500 -12.53 6.98 -24.24
C VAL A 500 -12.70 8.29 -24.98
N VAL A 501 -12.84 9.38 -24.25
CA VAL A 501 -12.80 10.75 -24.78
C VAL A 501 -11.96 11.65 -23.86
N LYS A 502 -11.34 12.68 -24.44
CA LYS A 502 -10.47 13.63 -23.72
C LYS A 502 -10.69 15.05 -24.23
N THR A 503 -10.37 16.04 -23.41
CA THR A 503 -10.41 17.44 -23.83
C THR A 503 -9.30 17.70 -24.86
N ASN A 504 -9.57 18.52 -25.88
CA ASN A 504 -8.59 18.85 -26.93
C ASN A 504 -7.40 19.70 -26.43
N GLY A 505 -7.51 20.22 -25.22
CA GLY A 505 -6.51 21.05 -24.54
C GLY A 505 -6.98 21.34 -23.11
N PRO A 506 -6.26 22.21 -22.38
CA PRO A 506 -6.61 22.53 -21.00
C PRO A 506 -7.98 23.21 -20.89
N VAL A 507 -8.83 22.68 -20.01
CA VAL A 507 -10.04 23.34 -19.51
C VAL A 507 -9.58 24.42 -18.56
N ALA A 508 -9.91 25.68 -18.83
CA ALA A 508 -9.63 26.76 -17.88
C ALA A 508 -10.69 26.75 -16.77
N LEU A 509 -10.26 26.74 -15.51
CA LEU A 509 -11.11 26.73 -14.33
C LEU A 509 -10.81 27.98 -13.48
N PRO A 510 -11.56 29.07 -13.65
CA PRO A 510 -11.42 30.26 -12.82
C PRO A 510 -11.70 29.99 -11.35
N ALA A 511 -10.98 30.64 -10.44
CA ALA A 511 -11.30 30.60 -9.01
C ALA A 511 -12.70 31.18 -8.76
N GLY A 512 -13.57 30.41 -8.11
CA GLY A 512 -15.00 30.68 -7.90
C GLY A 512 -15.93 30.09 -8.97
N ALA A 513 -15.41 29.32 -9.93
CA ALA A 513 -16.18 28.60 -10.94
C ALA A 513 -16.09 27.07 -10.74
N GLU A 514 -17.01 26.36 -11.40
CA GLU A 514 -17.09 24.90 -11.41
C GLU A 514 -16.96 24.36 -12.84
N ALA A 515 -16.18 23.30 -13.03
CA ALA A 515 -16.12 22.51 -14.26
C ALA A 515 -16.87 21.19 -14.06
N SER A 516 -18.00 21.03 -14.73
CA SER A 516 -18.87 19.85 -14.65
C SER A 516 -18.72 18.98 -15.90
N VAL A 517 -18.74 17.66 -15.72
CA VAL A 517 -18.71 16.66 -16.80
C VAL A 517 -19.89 15.70 -16.59
N PRO A 518 -20.86 15.64 -17.53
CA PRO A 518 -22.08 14.85 -17.35
C PRO A 518 -21.84 13.37 -17.67
N VAL A 519 -20.96 12.75 -16.89
CA VAL A 519 -20.48 11.38 -17.11
C VAL A 519 -21.53 10.33 -16.81
N ASN A 520 -22.48 10.60 -15.91
CA ASN A 520 -23.46 9.57 -15.54
C ASN A 520 -24.49 9.30 -16.65
N VAL A 521 -24.74 10.30 -17.50
CA VAL A 521 -25.67 10.20 -18.63
C VAL A 521 -24.96 9.94 -19.96
N TRP A 522 -23.64 9.76 -19.97
CA TRP A 522 -22.87 9.57 -21.20
C TRP A 522 -22.91 8.11 -21.69
N ASP A 523 -23.61 7.89 -22.79
CA ASP A 523 -23.78 6.59 -23.48
C ASP A 523 -22.53 6.06 -24.22
N GLY A 524 -21.41 6.80 -24.20
CA GLY A 524 -20.19 6.43 -24.92
C GLY A 524 -20.15 6.83 -26.42
N VAL A 525 -21.19 7.49 -26.94
CA VAL A 525 -21.36 7.81 -28.38
C VAL A 525 -21.82 9.26 -28.59
N SER A 526 -22.74 9.74 -27.77
CA SER A 526 -23.23 11.12 -27.73
C SER A 526 -22.08 12.09 -27.41
N PRO A 527 -22.09 13.32 -27.96
CA PRO A 527 -21.04 14.29 -27.70
C PRO A 527 -20.94 14.63 -26.21
N LEU A 528 -19.74 14.45 -25.64
CA LEU A 528 -19.43 14.87 -24.26
C LEU A 528 -18.65 16.18 -24.27
N ALA A 529 -18.93 17.05 -23.30
CA ALA A 529 -18.22 18.30 -23.10
C ALA A 529 -18.11 18.63 -21.61
N VAL A 530 -17.01 19.25 -21.23
CA VAL A 530 -16.86 19.85 -19.90
C VAL A 530 -17.52 21.23 -19.93
N ARG A 531 -18.43 21.52 -19.00
CA ARG A 531 -19.03 22.85 -18.86
C ARG A 531 -18.43 23.58 -17.67
N VAL A 532 -17.75 24.69 -17.95
CA VAL A 532 -17.22 25.61 -16.94
C VAL A 532 -18.24 26.72 -16.72
N LEU A 533 -18.78 26.81 -15.50
CA LEU A 533 -19.83 27.76 -15.12
C LEU A 533 -19.44 28.48 -13.82
N GLY A 534 -19.60 29.81 -13.80
CA GLY A 534 -19.36 30.64 -12.61
C GLY A 534 -18.55 31.88 -12.91
N VAL A 535 -18.56 32.88 -12.01
CA VAL A 535 -17.77 34.12 -12.12
C VAL A 535 -17.94 34.88 -13.46
N GLY A 536 -19.11 34.77 -14.08
CA GLY A 536 -19.39 35.38 -15.40
C GLY A 536 -18.91 34.56 -16.61
N VAL A 537 -18.45 33.33 -16.40
CA VAL A 537 -18.07 32.35 -17.43
C VAL A 537 -19.18 31.30 -17.58
N ASP A 538 -19.50 30.94 -18.82
CA ASP A 538 -20.27 29.75 -19.22
C ASP A 538 -19.67 29.25 -20.54
N VAL A 539 -18.78 28.25 -20.46
CA VAL A 539 -17.96 27.78 -21.60
C VAL A 539 -18.00 26.25 -21.67
N LEU A 540 -18.20 25.73 -22.88
CA LEU A 540 -18.14 24.31 -23.19
C LEU A 540 -16.79 23.95 -23.83
N TYR A 541 -16.15 22.92 -23.30
CA TYR A 541 -14.93 22.31 -23.83
C TYR A 541 -15.27 20.91 -24.38
N PRO A 542 -15.41 20.75 -25.72
CA PRO A 542 -15.72 19.46 -26.32
C PRO A 542 -14.66 18.41 -26.04
N MET A 543 -15.10 17.19 -25.75
CA MET A 543 -14.25 16.01 -25.60
C MET A 543 -14.31 15.17 -26.87
N ASN A 544 -13.17 14.64 -27.31
CA ASN A 544 -13.03 13.82 -28.50
C ASN A 544 -12.23 12.55 -28.20
N SER A 545 -12.42 11.49 -28.98
CA SER A 545 -11.69 10.22 -28.88
C SER A 545 -10.19 10.37 -29.16
#